data_AF-A0A920E0Q2-F1
#
_entry.id   AF-A0A920E0Q2-F1
#
_cell.length_a   1.000
_cell.length_b   1.000
_cell.length_c   1.000
_cell.angle_alpha   90.00
_cell.angle_beta   90.00
_cell.angle_gamma   90.00
#
_symmetry.space_group_name_H-M   'P 1'
#
loop_
_entity.id
_entity.type
_entity.pdbx_description
1 polymer ?
#
loop_
_entity_poly.entity_id
_entity_poly.type
_entity_poly.pdbx_seq_one_letter_code
_entity_poly.pdbx_strand_id
1 'polypeptide(L)'
;MLAAKLVLIDENNMPQSHDELKQWVIDKSREEGYLIFTDVAKDVQDIIAGGPVPKHIKPIWPFIAFTAFHTLPPEFKNLYGVKESKAINFLLSFNLLLLKYTRPLLPPFFRLIAPARWAKQRLTRKPNLQFKDKARF
;
A
#
# COMPACT_ATOMS: atom_id res chain seq x y z
N MET A 1 10.09 -15.81 -0.17
CA MET A 1 10.49 -15.94 -1.59
C MET A 1 9.54 -16.80 -2.40
N LEU A 2 8.86 -17.78 -1.80
CA LEU A 2 7.83 -18.60 -2.48
C LEU A 2 6.85 -17.81 -3.38
N ALA A 3 6.34 -16.67 -2.92
CA ALA A 3 5.43 -15.85 -3.72
C ALA A 3 6.06 -15.33 -5.03
N ALA A 4 7.35 -14.95 -5.02
CA ALA A 4 8.07 -14.47 -6.21
C ALA A 4 8.30 -15.62 -7.21
N LYS A 5 8.66 -16.81 -6.72
CA LYS A 5 8.77 -18.03 -7.53
C LYS A 5 7.45 -18.42 -8.20
N LEU A 6 6.34 -18.28 -7.49
CA LEU A 6 5.00 -18.56 -8.02
C LEU A 6 4.62 -17.62 -9.18
N VAL A 7 5.24 -16.45 -9.28
CA VAL A 7 5.10 -15.52 -10.42
C VAL A 7 6.31 -15.57 -11.37
N LEU A 8 7.03 -16.69 -11.37
CA LEU A 8 8.13 -17.00 -12.29
C LEU A 8 9.33 -16.06 -12.23
N ILE A 9 9.54 -15.37 -11.10
CA ILE A 9 10.78 -14.62 -10.88
C ILE A 9 11.91 -15.60 -10.58
N ASP A 10 13.05 -15.41 -11.23
CA ASP A 10 14.27 -16.18 -10.95
C ASP A 10 14.85 -15.81 -9.58
N GLU A 11 14.76 -16.75 -8.63
CA GLU A 11 15.21 -16.57 -7.25
C GLU A 11 16.71 -16.31 -7.15
N ASN A 12 17.51 -16.72 -8.14
CA ASN A 12 18.97 -16.51 -8.14
C ASN A 12 19.35 -15.05 -8.40
N ASN A 13 18.49 -14.30 -9.09
CA ASN A 13 18.71 -12.88 -9.42
C ASN A 13 18.05 -11.94 -8.41
N MET A 14 17.47 -12.48 -7.34
CA MET A 14 16.80 -11.70 -6.30
C MET A 14 17.70 -11.42 -5.09
N PRO A 15 17.47 -10.30 -4.38
CA PRO A 15 18.05 -10.07 -3.07
C PRO A 15 17.69 -11.19 -2.09
N GLN A 16 18.68 -11.77 -1.39
CA GLN A 16 18.54 -12.97 -0.55
C GLN A 16 18.09 -12.65 0.88
N SER A 17 18.28 -11.41 1.32
CA SER A 17 17.87 -10.93 2.63
C SER A 17 16.93 -9.72 2.54
N HIS A 18 16.22 -9.45 3.65
CA HIS A 18 15.39 -8.25 3.76
C HIS A 18 16.20 -6.96 3.54
N ASP A 19 17.41 -6.91 4.10
CA ASP A 19 18.25 -5.72 4.03
C ASP A 19 18.83 -5.51 2.62
N GLU A 20 19.22 -6.60 1.94
CA GLU A 20 19.58 -6.53 0.52
C GLU A 20 18.39 -6.08 -0.34
N LEU A 21 17.18 -6.58 -0.07
CA LEU A 21 15.99 -6.17 -0.83
C LEU A 21 15.71 -4.68 -0.65
N LYS A 22 15.80 -4.21 0.60
CA LYS A 22 15.62 -2.80 0.93
C LYS A 22 16.65 -1.94 0.19
N GLN A 23 17.93 -2.35 0.21
CA GLN A 23 19.00 -1.60 -0.45
C GLN A 23 18.80 -1.60 -1.97
N TRP A 24 18.48 -2.75 -2.56
CA TRP A 24 18.19 -2.88 -3.99
C TRP A 24 17.06 -1.95 -4.45
N VAL A 25 15.97 -1.84 -3.70
CA VAL A 25 14.86 -0.91 -4.01
C VAL A 25 15.32 0.54 -3.96
N ILE A 26 16.11 0.90 -2.93
CA ILE A 26 16.63 2.27 -2.78
C ILE A 26 17.54 2.63 -3.95
N ASP A 27 18.50 1.76 -4.27
CA ASP A 27 19.47 1.99 -5.35
C ASP A 27 18.77 2.13 -6.70
N LYS A 28 17.82 1.24 -6.99
CA LYS A 28 17.02 1.32 -8.23
C LYS A 28 16.16 2.57 -8.30
N SER A 29 15.57 3.02 -7.19
CA SER A 29 14.76 4.25 -7.19
C SER A 29 15.58 5.52 -7.45
N ARG A 30 16.90 5.47 -7.26
CA ARG A 30 17.83 6.60 -7.46
C ARG A 30 18.59 6.53 -8.79
N GLU A 31 18.50 5.41 -9.49
CA GLU A 31 19.09 5.24 -10.82
C GLU A 31 18.43 6.20 -11.82
N GLU A 32 19.25 6.95 -12.54
CA GLU A 32 18.78 7.95 -13.50
C GLU A 32 17.91 7.28 -14.59
N GLY A 33 16.73 7.83 -14.84
CA GLY A 33 15.79 7.30 -15.83
C GLY A 33 15.07 6.00 -15.43
N TYR A 34 15.33 5.44 -14.24
CA TYR A 34 14.64 4.23 -13.78
C TYR A 34 13.18 4.49 -13.38
N LEU A 35 12.93 5.62 -12.70
CA LEU A 35 11.57 6.08 -12.41
C LEU A 35 11.04 6.93 -13.57
N ILE A 36 10.00 6.42 -14.23
CA ILE A 36 9.38 7.07 -15.39
C ILE A 36 7.96 7.51 -15.01
N PHE A 37 7.65 8.79 -15.21
CA PHE A 37 6.29 9.29 -15.05
C PHE A 37 5.52 9.17 -16.35
N THR A 38 4.67 8.15 -16.43
CA THR A 38 3.83 7.90 -17.60
C THR A 38 2.44 8.51 -17.45
N ASP A 39 1.71 8.58 -18.54
CA ASP A 39 0.27 8.85 -18.58
C ASP A 39 -0.52 7.90 -17.67
N VAL A 40 -0.22 6.60 -17.71
CA VAL A 40 -0.83 5.61 -16.82
C VAL A 40 -0.51 5.89 -15.35
N ALA A 41 0.71 6.31 -15.03
CA ALA A 41 1.08 6.70 -13.67
C ALA A 41 0.31 7.95 -13.22
N LYS A 42 0.06 8.89 -14.14
CA LYS A 42 -0.76 10.08 -13.90
C LYS A 42 -2.23 9.71 -13.63
N ASP A 43 -2.80 8.80 -14.39
CA ASP A 43 -4.17 8.32 -14.15
C ASP A 43 -4.30 7.66 -12.77
N VAL A 44 -3.34 6.83 -12.38
CA VAL A 44 -3.29 6.22 -11.04
C VAL A 44 -3.16 7.29 -9.97
N GLN A 45 -2.31 8.30 -10.16
CA GLN A 45 -2.19 9.44 -9.26
C GLN A 45 -3.54 10.13 -9.06
N ASP A 46 -4.28 10.40 -10.13
CA ASP A 46 -5.56 11.11 -10.08
C ASP A 46 -6.65 10.27 -9.41
N ILE A 47 -6.64 8.95 -9.62
CA ILE A 47 -7.50 8.01 -8.88
C ILE A 47 -7.25 8.12 -7.38
N ILE A 48 -5.98 8.10 -6.94
CA ILE A 48 -5.63 8.21 -5.52
C ILE A 48 -5.98 9.60 -4.96
N ALA A 49 -5.76 10.67 -5.73
CA ALA A 49 -5.99 12.05 -5.28
C ALA A 49 -7.47 12.36 -5.00
N GLY A 50 -8.40 11.77 -5.76
CA GLY A 50 -9.82 12.07 -5.58
C GLY A 50 -10.77 11.31 -6.50
N GLY A 51 -10.31 10.23 -7.12
CA GLY A 51 -11.10 9.43 -8.05
C GLY A 51 -12.35 8.79 -7.43
N PRO A 52 -13.17 8.11 -8.25
CA PRO A 52 -14.39 7.47 -7.79
C PRO A 52 -14.06 6.35 -6.79
N VAL A 53 -14.50 6.51 -5.56
CA VAL A 53 -14.33 5.52 -4.48
C VAL A 53 -15.66 5.01 -3.95
N PRO A 54 -15.70 3.78 -3.41
CA PRO A 54 -16.91 3.25 -2.78
C PRO A 54 -17.44 4.17 -1.67
N LYS A 55 -18.77 4.34 -1.60
CA LYS A 55 -19.45 5.26 -0.66
C LYS A 55 -19.01 5.08 0.80
N HIS A 56 -18.73 3.85 1.21
CA HIS A 56 -18.33 3.52 2.58
C HIS A 56 -16.89 3.93 2.92
N ILE A 57 -16.00 4.12 1.93
CA ILE A 57 -14.61 4.57 2.12
C ILE A 57 -14.49 6.09 1.90
N LYS A 58 -15.40 6.68 1.13
CA LYS A 58 -15.40 8.12 0.81
C LYS A 58 -15.12 9.05 2.01
N PRO A 59 -15.67 8.84 3.23
CA PRO A 59 -15.38 9.71 4.38
C PRO A 59 -13.91 9.70 4.84
N ILE A 60 -13.21 8.57 4.67
CA ILE A 60 -11.81 8.41 5.09
C ILE A 60 -10.83 8.58 3.93
N TRP A 61 -11.33 8.72 2.69
CA TRP A 61 -10.50 8.81 1.50
C TRP A 61 -9.50 9.98 1.52
N PRO A 62 -9.86 11.21 1.96
CA PRO A 62 -8.89 12.30 2.03
C PRO A 62 -7.69 11.97 2.90
N PHE A 63 -7.90 11.24 4.01
CA PHE A 63 -6.82 10.77 4.88
C PHE A 63 -5.94 9.72 4.18
N ILE A 64 -6.55 8.77 3.48
CA ILE A 64 -5.84 7.74 2.71
C ILE A 64 -4.99 8.40 1.61
N ALA A 65 -5.58 9.31 0.83
CA ALA A 65 -4.87 10.04 -0.22
C ALA A 65 -3.70 10.86 0.36
N PHE A 66 -3.94 11.62 1.44
CA PHE A 66 -2.90 12.39 2.13
C PHE A 66 -1.74 11.49 2.57
N THR A 67 -2.04 10.39 3.28
CA THR A 67 -1.00 9.47 3.77
C THR A 67 -0.28 8.77 2.63
N ALA A 68 -0.99 8.37 1.57
CA ALA A 68 -0.39 7.72 0.41
C ALA A 68 0.69 8.60 -0.24
N PHE A 69 0.40 9.87 -0.50
CA PHE A 69 1.38 10.78 -1.12
C PHE A 69 2.51 11.19 -0.16
N HIS A 70 2.19 11.51 1.09
CA HIS A 70 3.20 12.04 2.01
C HIS A 70 4.10 10.97 2.65
N THR A 71 3.76 9.68 2.53
CA THR A 71 4.64 8.57 2.96
C THR A 71 5.64 8.13 1.89
N LEU A 72 5.50 8.62 0.64
CA LEU A 72 6.42 8.28 -0.44
C LEU A 72 7.86 8.72 -0.13
N PRO A 73 8.88 7.99 -0.66
CA PRO A 73 10.25 8.46 -0.65
C PRO A 73 10.41 9.77 -1.45
N PRO A 74 11.44 10.58 -1.16
CA PRO A 74 11.67 11.86 -1.84
C PRO A 74 11.72 11.76 -3.38
N GLU A 75 12.32 10.68 -3.89
CA GLU A 75 12.46 10.40 -5.32
C GLU A 75 11.09 10.39 -6.03
N PHE A 76 10.11 9.73 -5.41
CA PHE A 76 8.74 9.64 -5.92
C PHE A 76 7.95 10.94 -5.68
N LYS A 77 8.13 11.59 -4.54
CA LYS A 77 7.45 12.86 -4.23
C LYS A 77 7.78 13.95 -5.24
N ASN A 78 9.04 14.05 -5.62
CA ASN A 78 9.49 14.98 -6.65
C ASN A 78 8.80 14.70 -8.00
N LEU A 79 8.74 13.43 -8.39
CA LEU A 79 8.11 12.98 -9.64
C LEU A 79 6.59 13.27 -9.67
N TYR A 80 5.90 13.07 -8.56
CA TYR A 80 4.46 13.34 -8.44
C TYR A 80 4.11 14.80 -8.06
N GLY A 81 5.10 15.67 -7.84
CA GLY A 81 4.89 17.06 -7.43
C GLY A 81 4.31 17.22 -6.01
N VAL A 82 4.57 16.27 -5.11
CA VAL A 82 4.08 16.29 -3.74
C VAL A 82 4.89 17.28 -2.90
N LYS A 83 4.24 18.32 -2.40
CA LYS A 83 4.88 19.34 -1.56
C LYS A 83 5.22 18.79 -0.17
N GLU A 84 6.40 19.13 0.33
CA GLU A 84 6.80 18.85 1.71
C GLU A 84 6.91 20.13 2.53
N SER A 85 6.50 20.04 3.80
CA SER A 85 6.73 21.09 4.79
C SER A 85 6.84 20.49 6.18
N LYS A 86 7.45 21.21 7.12
CA LYS A 86 7.55 20.77 8.52
C LYS A 86 6.16 20.51 9.14
N ALA A 87 5.18 21.34 8.81
CA ALA A 87 3.81 21.18 9.28
C ALA A 87 3.14 19.91 8.73
N ILE A 88 3.31 19.63 7.43
CA ILE A 88 2.81 18.40 6.80
C ILE A 88 3.46 17.16 7.43
N ASN A 89 4.77 17.17 7.64
CA ASN A 89 5.49 16.05 8.23
C ASN A 89 5.09 15.81 9.69
N PHE A 90 4.83 16.88 10.45
CA PHE A 90 4.28 16.78 11.80
C PHE A 90 2.87 16.16 11.77
N LEU A 91 1.98 16.67 10.91
CA LEU A 91 0.62 16.15 10.77
C LEU A 91 0.61 14.68 10.35
N LEU A 92 1.46 14.30 9.40
CA LEU A 92 1.65 12.92 8.97
C LEU A 92 2.10 12.03 10.14
N SER A 93 3.15 12.44 10.85
CA SER A 93 3.70 11.67 11.96
C SER A 93 2.69 11.50 13.08
N PHE A 94 1.96 12.56 13.44
CA PHE A 94 0.88 12.53 14.41
C PHE A 94 -0.22 11.55 14.00
N ASN A 95 -0.69 11.64 12.75
CA ASN A 95 -1.71 10.77 12.19
C ASN A 95 -1.31 9.29 12.20
N LEU A 96 -0.08 8.98 11.79
CA LEU A 96 0.44 7.60 11.78
C LEU A 96 0.62 7.05 13.19
N LEU A 97 1.06 7.89 14.13
CA LEU A 97 1.20 7.53 15.54
C LEU A 97 -0.17 7.21 16.15
N LEU A 98 -1.15 8.10 15.94
CA LEU A 98 -2.52 7.89 16.38
C LEU A 98 -3.10 6.61 15.80
N LEU A 99 -2.91 6.36 14.50
CA LEU A 99 -3.36 5.14 13.85
C LEU A 99 -2.69 3.90 14.46
N LYS A 100 -1.38 3.92 14.73
CA LYS A 100 -0.66 2.80 15.34
C LYS A 100 -1.25 2.42 16.71
N TYR A 101 -1.57 3.40 17.55
CA TYR A 101 -2.12 3.15 18.89
C TYR A 101 -3.62 2.81 18.88
N THR A 102 -4.40 3.41 17.97
CA THR A 102 -5.84 3.14 17.88
C THR A 102 -6.15 1.86 17.12
N ARG A 103 -5.26 1.41 16.21
CA ARG A 103 -5.46 0.24 15.35
C ARG A 103 -5.94 -1.00 16.10
N PRO A 104 -5.37 -1.42 17.25
CA PRO A 104 -5.83 -2.60 17.99
C PRO A 104 -7.31 -2.57 18.40
N LEU A 105 -7.86 -1.36 18.64
CA LEU A 105 -9.24 -1.14 19.05
C LEU A 105 -10.21 -1.11 17.85
N LEU A 106 -9.69 -0.92 16.63
CA LEU A 106 -10.53 -0.87 15.44
C LEU A 106 -11.17 -2.24 15.12
N PRO A 107 -12.40 -2.26 14.56
CA PRO A 107 -13.01 -3.48 14.05
C PRO A 107 -12.13 -4.22 13.03
N PRO A 108 -12.21 -5.56 12.93
CA PRO A 108 -11.41 -6.35 11.98
C PRO A 108 -11.51 -5.88 10.53
N PHE A 109 -12.65 -5.33 10.11
CA PHE A 109 -12.85 -4.78 8.76
C PHE A 109 -11.86 -3.65 8.43
N PHE A 110 -11.54 -2.78 9.40
CA PHE A 110 -10.59 -1.68 9.20
C PHE A 110 -9.13 -2.12 9.40
N ARG A 111 -8.90 -3.18 10.18
CA ARG A 111 -7.54 -3.68 10.46
C ARG A 111 -6.98 -4.61 9.40
N LEU A 112 -7.85 -5.41 8.77
CA LEU A 112 -7.49 -6.57 7.98
C LEU A 112 -8.13 -6.52 6.60
N ILE A 113 -7.30 -6.77 5.58
CA ILE A 113 -7.75 -6.97 4.21
C ILE A 113 -8.72 -8.17 4.12
N ALA A 114 -9.61 -8.14 3.14
CA ALA A 114 -10.63 -9.19 2.98
C ALA A 114 -10.04 -10.62 2.92
N PRO A 115 -8.94 -10.90 2.19
CA PRO A 115 -8.33 -12.23 2.17
C PRO A 115 -7.90 -12.73 3.55
N ALA A 116 -7.28 -11.88 4.38
CA ALA A 116 -6.85 -12.25 5.73
C ALA A 116 -8.05 -12.59 6.64
N ARG A 117 -9.16 -11.84 6.49
CA ARG A 117 -10.40 -12.14 7.22
C ARG A 117 -11.02 -13.46 6.79
N TRP A 118 -11.01 -13.77 5.49
CA TRP A 118 -11.52 -15.04 4.97
C TRP A 118 -10.65 -16.22 5.38
N ALA A 119 -9.32 -16.06 5.40
CA ALA A 119 -8.41 -17.08 5.91
C ALA A 119 -8.71 -17.42 7.38
N LYS A 120 -8.89 -16.41 8.24
CA LYS A 120 -9.30 -16.63 9.64
C LYS A 120 -10.65 -17.33 9.73
N GLN A 121 -11.60 -17.00 8.87
CA GLN A 121 -12.92 -17.65 8.84
C GLN A 121 -12.83 -19.12 8.43
N ARG A 122 -11.93 -19.48 7.50
CA ARG A 122 -11.66 -20.89 7.15
C ARG A 122 -11.16 -21.67 8.34
N LEU A 123 -10.20 -21.13 9.06
CA LEU A 123 -9.59 -21.80 10.22
C LEU A 123 -10.56 -21.99 11.40
N THR A 124 -11.53 -21.08 11.58
CA THR A 124 -12.34 -21.03 12.81
C THR A 124 -13.78 -21.46 12.68
N ARG A 125 -14.40 -21.34 11.50
CA ARG A 125 -15.85 -21.53 11.34
C ARG A 125 -16.26 -22.27 10.08
N LYS A 126 -15.69 -21.92 8.92
CA LYS A 126 -16.10 -22.48 7.62
C LYS A 126 -14.87 -22.92 6.80
N PRO A 127 -14.29 -24.09 7.10
CA PRO A 127 -13.08 -24.58 6.43
C PRO A 127 -13.20 -24.58 4.90
N ASN A 128 -14.38 -24.92 4.40
CA ASN A 128 -14.65 -25.04 2.97
C ASN A 128 -15.00 -23.71 2.28
N LEU A 129 -14.84 -22.55 2.94
CA LEU A 129 -15.16 -21.25 2.36
C LEU A 129 -14.25 -20.97 1.14
N GLN A 130 -14.83 -20.93 -0.05
CA GLN A 130 -14.11 -20.62 -1.28
C GLN A 130 -14.18 -19.12 -1.59
N PHE A 131 -13.22 -18.64 -2.38
CA PHE A 131 -13.22 -17.23 -2.82
C PHE A 131 -14.49 -16.89 -3.61
N LYS A 132 -14.94 -17.82 -4.47
CA LYS A 132 -16.18 -17.69 -5.26
C LYS A 132 -17.44 -17.48 -4.41
N ASP A 133 -17.45 -17.95 -3.16
CA ASP A 133 -18.60 -17.79 -2.26
C ASP A 133 -18.70 -16.35 -1.71
N LYS A 134 -17.63 -15.55 -1.86
CA LYS A 134 -17.53 -14.16 -1.38
C LYS A 134 -17.42 -13.15 -2.51
N ALA A 135 -16.80 -13.53 -3.62
CA ALA A 135 -16.78 -12.74 -4.83
C ALA A 135 -18.15 -12.85 -5.51
N ARG A 136 -18.98 -11.80 -5.37
CA ARG A 136 -20.16 -11.64 -6.21
C ARG A 136 -19.66 -11.29 -7.62
N PHE A 137 -19.51 -12.31 -8.46
CA PHE A 137 -19.42 -12.15 -9.90
C PHE A 137 -20.84 -12.08 -10.46
#